data_AF-A0A3G2KSJ9-F1
#
_entry.id   AF-A0A3G2KSJ9-F1
#
_cell.length_a   1.000
_cell.length_b   1.000
_cell.length_c   1.000
_cell.angle_alpha   90.00
_cell.angle_beta   90.00
_cell.angle_gamma   90.00
#
_symmetry.space_group_name_H-M   'P 1'
#
loop_
_entity.id
_entity.type
_entity.pdbx_description
1 polymer ?
#
loop_
_entity_poly.entity_id
_entity_poly.type
_entity_poly.pdbx_seq_one_letter_code
_entity_poly.pdbx_strand_id
1 'polypeptide(L)'
;MEQIKELDKKGLREFGLIGGSIVAVLFGFLLPVIRHHSLSVIPWVIAGILWIWAIIAPTTLNFVYQSWMRIGLVVGWIQTRIILGVLFYIMITPIGLMRRLLNQEPMKLRFDPELPTYRQLSKLRTTESMEKPF
;
A
#
# COMPACT_ATOMS: atom_id res chain seq x y z
N MET A 1 14.03 6.61 -10.08
CA MET A 1 13.04 5.92 -10.94
C MET A 1 13.28 4.44 -10.77
N GLU A 2 12.30 3.67 -10.32
CA GLU A 2 12.44 2.22 -10.21
C GLU A 2 12.75 1.65 -11.60
N GLN A 3 13.94 1.10 -11.78
CA GLN A 3 14.39 0.58 -13.06
C GLN A 3 13.75 -0.81 -13.25
N ILE A 4 12.85 -0.94 -14.22
CA ILE A 4 12.26 -2.23 -14.57
C ILE A 4 13.41 -3.11 -15.08
N LYS A 5 13.70 -4.20 -14.37
CA LYS A 5 14.77 -5.13 -14.74
C LYS A 5 14.45 -5.76 -16.09
N GLU A 6 15.34 -5.62 -17.06
CA GLU A 6 15.19 -6.34 -18.33
C GLU A 6 15.37 -7.84 -18.10
N LEU A 7 14.39 -8.62 -18.55
CA LEU A 7 14.38 -10.06 -18.40
C LEU A 7 15.00 -10.72 -19.63
N ASP A 8 15.81 -11.76 -19.39
CA ASP A 8 16.28 -12.65 -20.45
C ASP A 8 15.11 -13.48 -21.02
N LYS A 9 15.30 -14.11 -22.19
CA LYS A 9 14.28 -14.94 -22.87
C LYS A 9 13.66 -15.99 -21.95
N LYS A 10 14.45 -16.58 -21.05
CA LYS A 10 13.96 -17.53 -20.04
C LYS A 10 13.00 -16.87 -19.04
N GLY A 11 13.32 -15.67 -18.56
CA GLY A 11 12.46 -14.91 -17.64
C GLY A 11 11.15 -14.46 -18.28
N LEU A 12 11.17 -14.09 -19.57
CA LEU A 12 9.95 -13.76 -20.31
C LEU A 12 9.02 -14.96 -20.49
N ARG A 13 9.58 -16.16 -20.73
CA ARG A 13 8.81 -17.41 -20.77
C ARG A 13 8.16 -17.70 -19.42
N GLU A 14 8.92 -17.57 -18.34
CA GLU A 14 8.46 -17.81 -16.98
C GLU A 14 7.34 -16.83 -16.60
N PHE A 15 7.46 -15.55 -16.97
CA PHE A 15 6.38 -14.56 -16.79
C PHE A 15 5.08 -14.98 -17.49
N GLY A 16 5.15 -15.41 -18.75
CA GLY A 16 3.96 -15.85 -19.49
C GLY A 16 3.35 -17.15 -18.95
N LEU A 17 4.19 -18.09 -18.52
CA LEU A 17 3.75 -19.34 -17.90
C LEU A 17 3.06 -19.08 -16.57
N ILE A 18 3.71 -18.33 -15.67
CA ILE A 18 3.15 -17.95 -14.36
C ILE A 18 1.87 -17.14 -14.53
N GLY A 19 1.87 -16.15 -15.43
CA GLY A 19 0.69 -15.33 -15.71
C GLY A 19 -0.50 -16.17 -16.22
N GLY A 20 -0.25 -17.07 -17.17
CA GLY A 20 -1.26 -18.01 -17.65
C GLY A 20 -1.77 -18.97 -16.57
N SER A 21 -0.87 -19.46 -15.70
CA SER A 21 -1.25 -20.31 -14.57
C SER A 21 -2.11 -19.56 -13.55
N ILE A 22 -1.77 -18.31 -13.23
CA ILE A 22 -2.58 -17.46 -12.35
C ILE A 22 -3.98 -17.26 -12.95
N VAL A 23 -4.08 -16.98 -14.25
CA VAL A 23 -5.37 -16.83 -14.94
C VAL A 23 -6.18 -18.13 -14.90
N ALA A 24 -5.56 -19.27 -15.22
CA ALA A 24 -6.22 -20.58 -15.20
C ALA A 24 -6.73 -20.95 -13.79
N VAL A 25 -5.89 -20.76 -12.77
CA VAL A 25 -6.26 -21.12 -11.39
C VAL A 25 -7.29 -20.17 -10.83
N LEU A 26 -7.10 -18.84 -10.95
CA LEU A 26 -8.04 -17.88 -10.38
C LEU A 26 -9.39 -17.88 -11.11
N PHE A 27 -9.38 -17.78 -12.43
CA PHE A 27 -10.61 -17.62 -13.21
C PHE A 27 -11.19 -18.95 -13.70
N GLY A 28 -10.36 -19.96 -13.95
CA GLY A 28 -10.80 -21.28 -14.41
C GLY A 28 -11.19 -22.24 -13.28
N PHE A 29 -10.65 -22.06 -12.06
CA PHE A 29 -10.90 -22.98 -10.95
C PHE A 29 -11.46 -22.28 -9.70
N LEU A 30 -10.73 -21.31 -9.13
CA LEU A 30 -11.05 -20.74 -7.82
C LEU A 30 -12.35 -19.92 -7.83
N LEU A 31 -12.52 -19.00 -8.79
CA LEU A 31 -13.72 -18.16 -8.89
C LEU A 31 -15.01 -18.96 -9.21
N PRO A 32 -15.01 -19.91 -10.18
CA PRO A 32 -16.18 -20.73 -10.45
C PRO A 32 -16.58 -21.60 -9.26
N VAL A 33 -15.61 -22.19 -8.56
CA VAL A 33 -15.85 -23.04 -7.38
C VAL A 33 -16.46 -22.24 -6.23
N ILE A 34 -15.93 -21.05 -5.94
CA ILE A 34 -16.46 -20.17 -4.88
C ILE A 34 -17.86 -19.66 -5.22
N ARG A 35 -18.17 -19.44 -6.50
CA ARG A 35 -19.48 -18.96 -6.95
C ARG A 35 -20.49 -20.07 -7.29
N HIS A 36 -20.15 -21.35 -7.09
CA HIS A 36 -20.98 -22.50 -7.50
C HIS A 36 -21.47 -22.40 -8.96
N HIS A 37 -20.65 -21.82 -9.83
CA HIS A 37 -20.97 -21.67 -11.26
C HIS A 37 -20.29 -22.77 -12.07
N SER A 38 -20.81 -23.07 -13.25
CA SER A 38 -20.19 -24.06 -14.15
C SER A 38 -18.76 -23.63 -14.49
N LEU A 39 -17.86 -24.61 -14.57
CA LEU A 39 -16.47 -24.40 -14.99
C LEU A 39 -16.49 -23.88 -16.43
N SER A 40 -16.36 -22.57 -16.59
CA SER A 40 -16.31 -21.95 -17.91
C SER A 40 -15.01 -22.37 -18.61
N VAL A 41 -15.09 -22.70 -19.89
CA VAL A 41 -13.94 -23.12 -20.71
C VAL A 41 -13.08 -21.91 -21.11
N ILE A 42 -13.65 -20.71 -21.07
CA ILE A 42 -13.03 -19.45 -21.52
C ILE A 42 -11.68 -19.17 -20.83
N PRO A 43 -11.55 -19.26 -19.48
CA PRO A 43 -10.28 -19.00 -18.79
C PRO A 43 -9.17 -19.99 -19.16
N TRP A 44 -9.53 -21.26 -19.43
CA TRP A 44 -8.59 -22.28 -19.86
C TRP A 44 -8.07 -22.02 -21.28
N VAL A 45 -8.94 -21.55 -22.18
CA VAL A 45 -8.53 -21.15 -23.54
C VAL A 45 -7.59 -19.95 -23.48
N ILE A 46 -7.88 -18.94 -22.66
CA ILE A 46 -7.01 -17.76 -22.49
C ILE A 46 -5.65 -18.15 -21.92
N ALA A 47 -5.61 -19.03 -20.91
CA ALA A 47 -4.37 -19.54 -20.36
C ALA A 47 -3.56 -20.33 -21.39
N GLY A 48 -4.23 -21.18 -22.19
CA GLY A 48 -3.59 -21.92 -23.29
C GLY A 48 -2.97 -21.00 -24.34
N ILE A 49 -3.68 -19.95 -24.75
CA ILE A 49 -3.16 -18.93 -25.67
C ILE A 49 -1.94 -18.24 -25.07
N LEU A 50 -1.99 -17.85 -23.80
CA LEU A 50 -0.86 -17.21 -23.12
C LEU A 50 0.36 -18.14 -23.03
N TRP A 51 0.17 -19.42 -22.72
CA TRP A 51 1.26 -20.40 -22.67
C TRP A 51 1.88 -20.66 -24.03
N ILE A 52 1.06 -20.83 -25.07
CA ILE A 52 1.51 -21.01 -26.45
C ILE A 52 2.30 -19.77 -26.90
N TRP A 53 1.79 -18.58 -26.61
CA TRP A 53 2.46 -17.32 -26.97
C TRP A 53 3.79 -17.15 -26.22
N ALA A 54 3.85 -17.53 -24.94
CA ALA A 54 5.08 -17.52 -24.15
C ALA A 54 6.16 -18.46 -24.73
N ILE A 55 5.76 -19.61 -25.28
CA ILE A 55 6.70 -20.59 -25.87
C ILE A 55 7.19 -20.14 -27.25
N ILE A 56 6.27 -19.70 -28.12
CA ILE A 56 6.55 -19.38 -29.53
C ILE A 56 7.28 -18.05 -29.68
N ALA A 57 6.83 -17.00 -28.99
CA ALA A 57 7.36 -15.64 -29.18
C ALA A 57 7.59 -14.92 -27.83
N PRO A 58 8.55 -15.39 -27.01
CA PRO A 58 8.85 -14.75 -25.73
C PRO A 58 9.37 -13.32 -25.88
N THR A 59 10.01 -12.98 -27.00
CA THR A 59 10.58 -11.65 -27.27
C THR A 59 9.51 -10.56 -27.41
N THR A 60 8.36 -10.85 -28.03
CA THR A 60 7.23 -9.91 -28.10
C THR A 60 6.59 -9.69 -26.73
N LEU A 61 6.72 -10.68 -25.83
CA LEU A 61 6.23 -10.59 -24.46
C LEU A 61 7.01 -9.56 -23.63
N ASN A 62 8.20 -9.12 -24.07
CA ASN A 62 8.96 -8.09 -23.40
C ASN A 62 8.23 -6.74 -23.38
N PHE A 63 7.55 -6.37 -24.48
CA PHE A 63 6.77 -5.12 -24.53
C PHE A 63 5.58 -5.15 -23.57
N VAL A 64 4.90 -6.30 -23.51
CA VAL A 64 3.79 -6.55 -22.58
C VAL A 64 4.31 -6.54 -21.14
N TYR A 65 5.42 -7.22 -20.85
CA TYR A 65 6.07 -7.25 -19.54
C TYR A 65 6.43 -5.86 -19.06
N GLN A 66 7.08 -5.04 -19.89
CA GLN A 66 7.44 -3.67 -19.51
C GLN A 66 6.21 -2.82 -19.20
N SER A 67 5.17 -2.91 -20.03
CA SER A 67 3.92 -2.18 -19.83
C SER A 67 3.22 -2.62 -18.54
N TRP A 68 3.12 -3.93 -18.32
CA TRP A 68 2.57 -4.52 -17.10
C TRP A 68 3.36 -4.09 -15.86
N MET A 69 4.68 -4.02 -15.97
CA MET A 69 5.51 -3.64 -14.83
C MET A 69 5.41 -2.17 -14.49
N ARG A 70 5.25 -1.28 -15.47
CA ARG A 70 4.92 0.13 -15.18
C ARG A 70 3.62 0.25 -14.39
N ILE A 71 2.59 -0.53 -14.74
CA ILE A 71 1.34 -0.58 -13.96
C ILE A 71 1.64 -1.08 -12.54
N GLY A 72 2.42 -2.16 -12.40
CA GLY A 72 2.84 -2.69 -11.10
C GLY A 72 3.54 -1.65 -10.22
N LEU A 73 4.40 -0.80 -10.79
CA LEU A 73 5.06 0.28 -10.07
C LEU A 73 4.08 1.34 -9.56
N VAL A 74 3.11 1.73 -10.40
CA VAL A 74 2.04 2.66 -9.99
C VAL A 74 1.20 2.06 -8.86
N VAL A 75 0.84 0.78 -8.98
CA VAL A 75 0.12 0.06 -7.92
C VAL A 75 0.94 0.01 -6.63
N GLY A 76 2.24 -0.29 -6.69
CA GLY A 76 3.13 -0.28 -5.52
C GLY A 76 3.24 1.09 -4.85
N TRP A 77 3.27 2.15 -5.66
CA TRP A 77 3.27 3.54 -5.19
C TRP A 77 1.96 3.90 -4.47
N ILE A 78 0.81 3.42 -4.96
CA ILE A 78 -0.48 3.57 -4.30
C ILE A 78 -0.52 2.73 -3.01
N GLN A 79 -0.09 1.47 -3.07
CA GLN A 79 -0.11 0.52 -1.95
C GLN A 79 0.62 1.07 -0.73
N THR A 80 1.82 1.62 -0.92
CA THR A 80 2.61 2.22 0.18
C THR A 80 1.85 3.35 0.88
N ARG A 81 1.15 4.19 0.11
CA ARG A 81 0.34 5.31 0.66
C ARG A 81 -0.89 4.80 1.39
N ILE A 82 -1.55 3.78 0.84
CA ILE A 82 -2.70 3.15 1.48
C ILE A 82 -2.27 2.56 2.82
N ILE A 83 -1.20 1.76 2.85
CA ILE A 83 -0.68 1.15 4.09
C ILE A 83 -0.36 2.23 5.13
N LEU A 84 0.37 3.28 4.73
CA LEU A 84 0.72 4.37 5.64
C LEU A 84 -0.52 5.13 6.14
N GLY A 85 -1.47 5.41 5.24
CA GLY A 85 -2.74 6.05 5.59
C GLY A 85 -3.54 5.20 6.57
N VAL A 86 -3.68 3.90 6.31
CA VAL A 86 -4.37 2.96 7.20
C VAL A 86 -3.69 2.91 8.57
N LEU A 87 -2.36 2.80 8.63
CA LEU A 87 -1.59 2.85 9.88
C LEU A 87 -1.85 4.15 10.65
N PHE A 88 -1.80 5.30 9.97
CA PHE A 88 -2.08 6.59 10.60
C PHE A 88 -3.49 6.63 11.20
N TYR A 89 -4.50 6.21 10.43
CA TYR A 89 -5.90 6.24 10.88
C TYR A 89 -6.23 5.21 11.97
N ILE A 90 -5.53 4.08 12.01
CA ILE A 90 -5.76 3.02 13.00
C ILE A 90 -4.93 3.24 14.27
N MET A 91 -3.72 3.78 14.17
CA MET A 91 -2.84 3.92 15.34
C MET A 91 -2.80 5.34 15.88
N ILE A 92 -2.55 6.34 15.03
CA ILE A 92 -2.28 7.71 15.46
C ILE A 92 -3.58 8.49 15.69
N THR A 93 -4.52 8.41 14.75
CA THR A 93 -5.81 9.11 14.84
C THR A 93 -6.60 8.75 16.11
N PRO A 94 -6.76 7.48 16.53
CA PRO A 94 -7.50 7.20 17.76
C PRO A 94 -6.79 7.69 19.01
N ILE A 95 -5.45 7.76 19.04
CA ILE A 95 -4.74 8.39 20.17
C ILE A 95 -5.11 9.87 20.26
N GLY A 96 -5.11 10.59 19.14
CA GLY A 96 -5.54 11.99 19.09
C GLY A 96 -7.00 12.17 19.48
N LEU A 97 -7.88 11.29 18.97
CA LEU A 97 -9.31 11.31 19.29
C LEU A 97 -9.57 11.01 20.77
N MET A 98 -8.88 10.01 21.34
CA MET A 98 -8.96 9.65 22.76
C MET A 98 -8.53 10.82 23.64
N ARG A 99 -7.43 11.50 23.30
CA ARG A 99 -6.99 12.71 24.03
C ARG A 99 -8.01 13.83 23.96
N ARG A 100 -8.65 14.03 22.80
CA ARG A 100 -9.72 15.02 22.60
C ARG A 100 -10.97 14.67 23.42
N LEU A 101 -11.36 13.39 23.47
CA LEU A 101 -12.49 12.92 24.27
C LEU A 101 -12.22 13.01 25.78
N LEU A 102 -10.98 12.73 26.20
CA LEU A 102 -10.56 12.82 27.60
C LEU A 102 -10.28 14.27 28.07
N ASN A 103 -10.54 15.29 27.23
CA ASN A 103 -10.18 16.70 27.47
C ASN A 103 -8.71 16.89 27.89
N GLN A 104 -7.81 15.99 27.48
CA GLN A 104 -6.39 16.05 27.76
C GLN A 104 -5.71 16.93 26.72
N GLU A 105 -5.98 18.23 26.80
CA GLU A 105 -5.34 19.25 25.99
C GLU A 105 -4.00 19.67 26.63
N PRO A 106 -2.84 19.27 26.07
CA PRO A 106 -1.54 19.65 26.64
C PRO A 106 -1.29 21.16 26.52
N MET A 107 -1.86 21.77 25.49
CA MET A 107 -1.94 23.21 25.31
C MET A 107 -3.42 23.56 25.44
N LYS A 108 -3.78 24.36 26.45
CA LYS A 108 -5.14 24.88 26.66
C LYS A 108 -5.48 25.81 25.50
N LEU A 109 -5.90 25.24 24.38
CA LEU A 109 -6.09 25.93 23.09
C LEU A 109 -7.52 26.45 22.92
N ARG A 110 -8.40 26.20 23.89
CA ARG A 110 -9.76 26.75 23.89
C ARG A 110 -9.68 28.27 24.03
N PHE A 111 -10.39 28.95 23.12
CA PHE A 111 -10.54 30.40 23.17
C PHE A 111 -11.45 30.76 24.35
N ASP A 112 -10.89 31.51 25.28
CA ASP A 112 -11.54 32.08 26.45
C ASP A 112 -11.58 33.62 26.29
N PRO A 113 -12.77 34.20 26.02
CA PRO A 113 -12.93 35.63 25.86
C PRO A 113 -12.81 36.41 27.17
N GLU A 114 -12.85 35.76 28.33
CA GLU A 114 -12.71 36.42 29.64
C GLU A 114 -11.24 36.59 30.07
N LEU A 115 -10.30 35.91 29.41
CA LEU A 115 -8.88 36.04 29.71
C LEU A 115 -8.28 37.31 29.07
N PRO A 116 -7.62 38.19 29.87
CA PRO A 116 -6.95 39.37 29.33
C PRO A 116 -5.70 39.02 28.50
N THR A 117 -5.10 37.85 28.71
CA THR A 117 -4.01 37.34 27.88
C THR A 117 -3.85 35.82 28.02
N TYR A 118 -3.41 35.14 26.96
CA TYR A 118 -3.11 33.70 26.96
C TYR A 118 -1.68 33.37 27.39
N ARG A 119 -0.85 34.38 27.71
CA ARG A 119 0.53 34.15 28.18
C ARG A 119 0.53 33.36 29.48
N GLN A 120 1.15 32.19 29.46
CA GLN A 120 1.53 31.47 30.68
C GLN A 120 2.88 32.00 31.17
N LEU A 121 2.93 32.50 32.40
CA LEU A 121 4.18 32.93 33.03
C LEU A 121 5.10 31.72 33.23
N SER A 122 6.38 31.88 32.89
CA SER A 122 7.36 30.83 33.15
C SER A 122 7.46 30.58 34.65
N LYS A 123 7.51 29.31 35.05
CA LYS A 123 7.84 28.96 36.44
C LYS A 123 9.18 29.58 36.81
N LEU A 124 9.25 30.24 37.98
CA LEU A 124 10.50 30.77 38.50
C LEU A 124 11.48 29.61 38.71
N ARG A 125 12.67 29.69 38.11
CA ARG A 125 13.72 28.70 38.33
C ARG A 125 14.26 28.87 39.75
N THR A 126 14.22 27.80 40.53
CA THR A 126 14.91 27.73 41.82
C THR A 126 16.41 27.61 41.60
N THR A 127 17.21 28.08 42.56
CA THR A 127 18.69 27.99 42.53
C THR A 127 19.15 26.54 42.35
N GLU A 128 18.45 25.60 42.98
CA GLU A 128 18.68 24.16 42.87
C GLU A 128 18.49 23.62 41.43
N SER A 129 17.56 24.19 40.65
CA SER A 129 17.36 23.86 39.23
C SER A 129 18.54 24.30 38.35
N MET A 130 19.35 25.26 38.82
CA MET A 130 20.54 25.74 38.09
C MET A 130 21.78 24.91 38.43
N GLU A 131 21.80 24.25 39.59
CA GLU A 131 22.90 23.36 40.01
C GLU A 131 22.87 22.02 39.27
N LYS A 132 21.69 21.54 38.90
CA LYS A 132 21.52 20.32 38.08
C LYS A 132 20.61 20.61 36.88
N PRO A 133 21.19 21.12 35.78
CA PRO A 133 20.42 21.52 34.60
C PRO A 133 19.93 20.36 33.72
N PHE A 134 20.30 19.10 34.02
CA PHE A 134 19.94 17.90 33.25
C PHE A 134 19.27 16.85 34.14
#